data_AF-A0A1F5PJI4-F1
#
_entry.id   AF-A0A1F5PJI4-F1
#
_cell.length_a   1.000
_cell.length_b   1.000
_cell.length_c   1.000
_cell.angle_alpha   90.00
_cell.angle_beta   90.00
_cell.angle_gamma   90.00
#
_symmetry.space_group_name_H-M   'P 1'
#
loop_
_entity.id
_entity.type
_entity.pdbx_description
1 polymer ?
#
loop_
_entity_poly.entity_id
_entity_poly.type
_entity_poly.pdbx_seq_one_letter_code
_entity_poly.pdbx_strand_id
1 'polypeptide(L)' 'MNKKIPKDYLTAKEAAAVLRVSERTIMRYIKNKRLLATKIGQWRIKKADIDRLVKASSNK' A
#
# COMPACT_ATOMS: atom_id res chain seq x y z
N MET A 1 -5.27 -14.01 -19.78
CA MET A 1 -3.98 -13.30 -19.56
C MET A 1 -3.70 -13.28 -18.07
N ASN A 2 -2.81 -14.13 -17.56
CA ASN A 2 -2.56 -14.23 -16.12
C ASN A 2 -1.06 -14.20 -15.84
N LYS A 3 -0.51 -13.00 -15.68
CA LYS A 3 0.84 -12.84 -15.13
C LYS A 3 0.73 -12.71 -13.61
N LYS A 4 0.83 -13.83 -12.90
CA LYS A 4 1.17 -13.82 -11.47
C LYS A 4 2.63 -13.42 -11.35
N ILE A 5 2.87 -12.12 -11.25
CA ILE A 5 4.17 -11.59 -10.83
C ILE A 5 4.05 -11.47 -9.31
N PRO A 6 4.82 -12.22 -8.50
CA PRO A 6 4.99 -11.91 -7.09
C PRO A 6 5.80 -10.62 -7.03
N LYS A 7 5.11 -9.50 -7.24
CA LYS A 7 5.68 -8.19 -7.02
C LYS A 7 5.51 -7.93 -5.54
N ASP A 8 6.58 -8.16 -4.78
CA ASP A 8 6.64 -7.84 -3.34
C ASP A 8 6.23 -6.39 -3.05
N TYR A 9 6.27 -5.55 -4.09
CA TYR A 9 5.93 -4.14 -4.12
C TYR A 9 4.69 -3.84 -4.96
N LEU A 10 3.73 -3.19 -4.33
CA LEU A 10 2.52 -2.66 -4.92
C LEU A 10 2.69 -1.17 -5.24
N THR A 11 2.03 -0.71 -6.29
CA THR A 11 1.81 0.73 -6.53
C THR A 11 0.76 1.30 -5.57
N ALA A 12 0.68 2.63 -5.48
CA ALA A 12 -0.37 3.30 -4.71
C ALA A 12 -1.78 2.90 -5.19
N LYS A 13 -1.98 2.74 -6.51
CA LYS A 13 -3.24 2.31 -7.11
C LYS A 13 -3.59 0.85 -6.76
N GLU A 14 -2.61 -0.06 -6.81
CA GLU A 14 -2.84 -1.46 -6.42
C GLU A 14 -3.11 -1.58 -4.92
N ALA A 15 -2.36 -0.86 -4.08
CA ALA A 15 -2.62 -0.81 -2.63
C ALA A 15 -4.01 -0.26 -2.30
N ALA A 16 -4.46 0.75 -3.04
CA ALA A 16 -5.80 1.31 -2.92
C ALA A 16 -6.89 0.28 -3.25
N ALA A 17 -6.68 -0.51 -4.32
CA ALA A 17 -7.60 -1.59 -4.69
C ALA A 17 -7.64 -2.72 -3.65
N VAL A 18 -6.48 -3.09 -3.08
CA VAL A 18 -6.38 -4.12 -2.02
C VAL A 18 -7.14 -3.69 -0.76
N LEU A 19 -6.94 -2.46 -0.31
CA LEU A 19 -7.58 -1.93 0.90
C LEU A 19 -9.00 -1.40 0.66
N ARG A 20 -9.49 -1.41 -0.60
CA ARG A 20 -10.76 -0.80 -1.03
C ARG A 20 -10.92 0.66 -0.58
N VAL A 21 -9.87 1.45 -0.71
CA VAL A 21 -9.86 2.89 -0.41
C VAL A 21 -9.47 3.71 -1.64
N SER A 22 -9.59 5.04 -1.57
CA SER A 22 -9.13 5.92 -2.64
C SER A 22 -7.60 6.01 -2.69
N GLU A 23 -7.03 6.22 -3.88
CA GLU A 23 -5.59 6.46 -4.03
C GLU A 23 -5.10 7.67 -3.22
N ARG A 24 -5.94 8.71 -3.12
CA ARG A 24 -5.70 9.87 -2.24
C ARG A 24 -5.51 9.45 -0.78
N THR A 25 -6.23 8.45 -0.31
CA THR A 25 -6.09 7.91 1.06
C THR A 25 -4.75 7.21 1.25
N ILE A 26 -4.32 6.42 0.27
CA ILE A 26 -2.99 5.79 0.29
C ILE A 26 -1.89 6.86 0.32
N MET A 27 -1.98 7.86 -0.55
CA MET A 27 -1.04 8.99 -0.57
C MET A 27 -1.00 9.74 0.77
N ARG A 28 -2.16 9.95 1.41
CA ARG A 28 -2.24 10.54 2.76
C ARG A 28 -1.57 9.66 3.81
N TYR A 29 -1.74 8.34 3.76
CA TYR A 29 -1.08 7.43 4.69
C TYR A 29 0.44 7.42 4.52
N ILE A 30 0.93 7.48 3.29
CA ILE A 30 2.37 7.63 3.00
C ILE A 30 2.89 8.97 3.54
N LYS A 31 2.18 10.07 3.25
CA LYS A 31 2.56 11.42 3.72
C LYS A 31 2.61 11.50 5.24
N ASN A 32 1.64 10.90 5.92
CA ASN A 32 1.55 10.89 7.38
C ASN A 32 2.42 9.79 8.03
N LYS A 33 3.28 9.12 7.26
CA LYS A 33 4.15 8.01 7.71
C LYS A 33 3.39 6.83 8.35
N ARG A 34 2.09 6.70 8.10
CA ARG A 34 1.25 5.56 8.53
C ARG A 34 1.49 4.32 7.68
N LEU A 35 1.87 4.51 6.42
CA LEU A 35 2.20 3.44 5.49
C LEU A 35 3.62 3.65 4.97
N LEU A 36 4.48 2.64 5.14
CA LEU A 36 5.84 2.67 4.62
C LEU A 36 5.80 2.45 3.11
N ALA A 37 6.47 3.34 2.38
CA ALA A 37 6.60 3.28 0.93
C ALA A 37 7.95 3.85 0.50
N THR A 38 8.52 3.29 -0.56
CA THR A 38 9.77 3.74 -1.17
C THR A 38 9.45 4.46 -2.48
N LYS A 39 10.04 5.64 -2.70
CA LYS A 39 9.86 6.41 -3.94
C LYS A 39 10.93 6.02 -4.95
N ILE A 40 10.55 5.31 -6.01
CA ILE A 40 11.42 4.91 -7.12
C ILE A 40 10.74 5.36 -8.43
N GLY A 41 10.70 6.68 -8.64
CA GLY A 41 9.85 7.34 -9.65
C GLY A 41 8.36 7.36 -9.24
N GLN A 42 7.80 6.19 -8.95
CA GLN A 42 6.49 6.01 -8.34
C GLN A 42 6.62 5.45 -6.92
N TRP A 43 5.57 5.61 -6.10
CA TRP A 43 5.52 4.98 -4.77
C TRP A 43 5.38 3.46 -4.90
N ARG A 44 6.29 2.76 -4.23
CA ARG A 44 6.32 1.30 -4.10
C ARG A 44 6.10 0.93 -2.64
N ILE A 45 5.07 0.14 -2.39
CA ILE A 45 4.60 -0.23 -1.06
C ILE A 45 4.82 -1.74 -0.91
N LYS A 46 5.56 -2.17 0.11
CA LYS A 46 5.69 -3.62 0.35
C LYS A 46 4.36 -4.18 0.82
N LYS A 47 4.02 -5.39 0.38
CA LYS A 47 2.79 -6.06 0.84
C LYS A 47 2.76 -6.23 2.38
N ALA A 48 3.90 -6.56 2.98
CA ALA A 48 4.03 -6.69 4.43
C ALA A 48 3.69 -5.40 5.20
N ASP A 49 3.95 -4.23 4.61
CA ASP A 49 3.63 -2.94 5.23
C ASP A 49 2.12 -2.63 5.17
N ILE A 50 1.42 -3.13 4.14
CA ILE A 50 -0.05 -3.08 4.09
C ILE A 50 -0.65 -3.94 5.21
N ASP A 51 -0.16 -5.18 5.36
CA ASP A 51 -0.65 -6.08 6.42
C ASP A 51 -0.40 -5.48 7.81
N ARG A 52 0.75 -4.80 8.00
CA ARG A 52 1.07 -4.07 9.22
C ARG A 52 0.10 -2.90 9.45
N LEU A 53 -0.23 -2.13 8.41
CA LEU A 53 -1.19 -1.02 8.51
C LEU A 53 -2.57 -1.51 8.95
N VAL A 54 -3.05 -2.62 8.39
CA VAL A 54 -4.37 -3.20 8.74
C VAL A 54 -4.38 -3.65 10.20
N LYS A 55 -3.34 -4.37 10.64
CA LYS A 55 -3.19 -4.77 12.04
C LYS A 55 -3.14 -3.59 13.00
N ALA A 56 -2.41 -2.54 12.65
CA ALA A 56 -2.28 -1.33 13.47
C ALA A 56 -3.54 -0.46 13.50
N SER A 57 -4.42 -0.57 12.49
CA SER A 57 -5.66 0.21 12.41
C SER A 57 -6.89 -0.53 12.96
N SER A 58 -6.71 -1.76 13.46
CA SER A 58 -7.76 -2.52 14.12
C SER A 58 -8.07 -1.88 15.47
N ASN A 59 -9.32 -1.48 15.67
CA ASN A 59 -9.80 -0.99 16.96
C ASN A 59 -9.91 -2.20 17.90
N LYS A 60 -8.96 -2.31 18.82
CA LYS A 60 -8.90 -3.40 19.80
C LYS A 60 -9.77 -3.08 21.01
#